data_AF-A0A925AI00-F1
#
_entry.id   AF-A0A925AI00-F1
#
_cell.length_a   1.000
_cell.length_b   1.000
_cell.length_c   1.000
_cell.angle_alpha   90.00
_cell.angle_beta   90.00
_cell.angle_gamma   90.00
#
_symmetry.space_group_name_H-M   'P 1'
#
loop_
_entity.id
_entity.type
_entity.pdbx_description
1 polymer ?
#
loop_
_entity_poly.entity_id
_entity_poly.type
_entity_poly.pdbx_seq_one_letter_code
_entity_poly.pdbx_strand_id
1 'polypeptide(L)'
;MAQMNWVFLDDFGGRHRVGLYHGDRTGHVMVHCNMRIVQIDFSVKDTKMYSFFIEDELCELILEKKDGVFGYEFRVNKKVDTPRNRVRRVKEGQTRKYMALLVGGVVLVLALAFFGLRWFGQVQESKRMASTSIVSKYSKTNMKLLASEGKRTAARLHFVQGEKPGEQKITYTLLAVDSIMEQGDFVVEKMDPILLPNGFPFSEGDEFDAIYLPTDPQVHRVDFFQPTRTTTTTYLRLATQAEQKNNTAIPPEKHICRVLTAAERMGWLCLANFIFQDKTPEENARHNRESYARLMHTPDLMKEIQNRCWDR
;
A
#
# COMPACT_ATOMS: atom_id res chain seq x y z
N MET A 1 50.70 32.37 -34.97
CA MET A 1 50.76 31.03 -35.59
C MET A 1 50.12 30.02 -34.66
N ALA A 2 49.03 29.39 -35.10
CA ALA A 2 48.28 28.43 -34.30
C ALA A 2 48.41 27.02 -34.90
N GLN A 3 48.61 26.03 -34.02
CA GLN A 3 48.55 24.62 -34.38
C GLN A 3 47.54 23.94 -33.45
N MET A 4 46.53 23.30 -34.05
CA MET A 4 45.45 22.63 -33.33
C MET A 4 45.38 21.17 -33.77
N ASN A 5 45.00 20.29 -32.84
CA ASN A 5 44.83 18.87 -33.12
C ASN A 5 43.55 18.37 -32.46
N TRP A 6 42.80 17.58 -33.20
CA TRP A 6 41.63 16.85 -32.74
C TRP A 6 41.81 15.36 -32.99
N VAL A 7 41.13 14.56 -32.18
CA VAL A 7 41.03 13.12 -32.38
C VAL A 7 39.58 12.80 -32.71
N PHE A 8 39.36 12.34 -33.93
CA PHE A 8 38.08 11.80 -34.37
C PHE A 8 38.11 10.28 -34.20
N LEU A 9 37.03 9.73 -33.63
CA LEU A 9 36.82 8.30 -33.49
C LEU A 9 35.72 7.89 -34.47
N ASP A 10 36.02 6.96 -35.37
CA ASP A 10 35.02 6.38 -36.25
C ASP A 10 34.15 5.36 -35.49
N ASP A 11 33.08 4.90 -36.15
CA ASP A 11 32.14 3.93 -35.57
C ASP A 11 32.70 2.49 -35.44
N PHE A 12 33.88 2.22 -36.00
CA PHE A 12 34.63 0.96 -35.89
C PHE A 12 35.76 1.04 -34.85
N GLY A 13 35.92 2.18 -34.16
CA GLY A 13 36.97 2.42 -33.17
C GLY A 13 38.30 2.91 -33.78
N GLY A 14 38.34 3.21 -35.07
CA GLY A 14 39.48 3.82 -35.75
C GLY A 14 39.73 5.24 -35.24
N ARG A 15 41.01 5.55 -35.00
CA ARG A 15 41.48 6.85 -34.48
C ARG A 15 42.05 7.68 -35.61
N HIS A 16 41.46 8.84 -35.86
CA HIS A 16 41.91 9.80 -36.87
C HIS A 16 42.40 11.09 -36.21
N ARG A 17 43.68 11.43 -36.39
CA ARG A 17 44.26 12.67 -35.89
C ARG A 17 44.13 13.76 -36.94
N VAL A 18 43.21 14.68 -36.71
CA VAL A 18 43.01 15.85 -37.56
C VAL A 18 43.84 17.00 -36.99
N GLY A 19 44.76 17.53 -37.77
CA GLY A 19 45.54 18.70 -37.39
C GLY A 19 45.29 19.87 -38.31
N LEU A 20 45.34 21.05 -37.73
CA LEU A 20 45.28 22.34 -38.41
C LEU A 20 46.52 23.12 -38.07
N TYR A 21 47.18 23.65 -39.10
CA TYR A 21 48.16 24.69 -39.00
C TYR A 21 47.60 25.96 -39.63
N HIS A 22 47.64 27.08 -38.89
CA HIS A 22 47.20 28.37 -39.38
C HIS A 22 48.19 29.49 -39.01
N GLY A 23 48.81 30.08 -40.01
CA GLY A 23 49.59 31.29 -39.88
C GLY A 23 48.69 32.52 -39.86
N ASP A 24 48.15 32.90 -38.70
CA ASP A 24 47.35 34.12 -38.47
C ASP A 24 47.83 35.39 -39.20
N ARG A 25 49.14 35.63 -39.29
CA ARG A 25 49.72 36.78 -40.00
C ARG A 25 49.89 36.54 -41.51
N THR A 26 50.24 35.33 -41.91
CA THR A 26 50.55 34.96 -43.31
C THR A 26 49.32 34.47 -44.08
N GLY A 27 48.24 34.12 -43.38
CA GLY A 27 47.03 33.50 -43.90
C GLY A 27 47.25 32.08 -44.43
N HIS A 28 48.35 31.40 -44.08
CA HIS A 28 48.62 30.04 -44.56
C HIS A 28 47.88 29.02 -43.71
N VAL A 29 47.03 28.21 -44.34
CA VAL A 29 46.26 27.14 -43.71
C VAL A 29 46.69 25.80 -44.28
N MET A 30 46.93 24.83 -43.40
CA MET A 30 47.13 23.43 -43.76
C MET A 30 46.31 22.55 -42.83
N VAL A 31 45.46 21.70 -43.41
CA VAL A 31 44.69 20.68 -42.70
C VAL A 31 45.26 19.32 -43.07
N HIS A 32 45.52 18.49 -42.07
CA HIS A 32 45.99 17.13 -42.28
C HIS A 32 45.17 16.13 -41.44
N CYS A 33 45.02 14.92 -41.94
CA CYS A 33 44.43 13.79 -41.22
C CYS A 33 45.42 12.63 -41.23
N ASN A 34 45.80 12.12 -40.05
CA ASN A 34 46.80 11.05 -39.90
C ASN A 34 48.10 11.33 -40.66
N MET A 35 48.62 12.56 -40.54
CA MET A 35 49.82 13.08 -41.23
C MET A 35 49.71 13.19 -42.76
N ARG A 36 48.54 12.90 -43.35
CA ARG A 36 48.27 13.16 -44.77
C ARG A 36 47.60 14.51 -44.93
N ILE A 37 48.12 15.35 -45.81
CA ILE A 37 47.54 16.66 -46.11
C ILE A 37 46.19 16.44 -46.80
N VAL A 38 45.14 17.04 -46.24
CA VAL A 38 43.77 16.99 -46.76
C VAL A 38 43.44 18.27 -47.50
N GLN A 39 43.89 19.41 -47.00
CA GLN A 39 43.64 20.73 -47.60
C GLN A 39 44.82 21.67 -47.33
N ILE A 40 45.19 22.46 -48.34
CA ILE A 40 46.07 23.63 -48.19
C ILE A 40 45.34 24.84 -48.75
N ASP A 41 45.53 25.98 -48.11
CA ASP A 41 44.98 27.25 -48.56
C ASP A 41 45.90 28.41 -48.15
N PHE A 42 45.89 29.47 -48.94
CA PHE A 42 46.76 30.62 -48.74
C PHE A 42 45.93 31.89 -48.62
N SER A 43 46.46 32.89 -47.90
CA SER A 43 45.81 34.19 -47.71
C SER A 43 44.45 34.13 -47.01
N VAL A 44 44.23 33.15 -46.14
CA VAL A 44 43.03 33.03 -45.31
C VAL A 44 43.10 34.02 -44.15
N LYS A 45 42.50 35.20 -44.33
CA LYS A 45 42.53 36.28 -43.34
C LYS A 45 41.20 36.48 -42.62
N ASP A 46 40.14 35.76 -42.99
CA ASP A 46 38.80 35.87 -42.43
C ASP A 46 38.18 34.48 -42.19
N THR A 47 36.96 34.45 -41.64
CA THR A 47 36.22 33.22 -41.32
C THR A 47 36.09 32.32 -42.54
N LYS A 48 36.47 31.05 -42.40
CA LYS A 48 36.41 30.06 -43.48
C LYS A 48 36.07 28.67 -42.96
N MET A 49 35.34 27.90 -43.75
CA MET A 49 34.98 26.52 -43.44
C MET A 49 35.58 25.59 -44.50
N TYR A 50 36.14 24.48 -44.05
CA TYR A 50 36.59 23.39 -44.89
C TYR A 50 35.76 22.15 -44.58
N SER A 51 35.23 21.51 -45.60
CA SER A 51 34.49 20.26 -45.48
C SER A 51 35.26 19.15 -46.17
N PHE A 52 35.46 18.03 -45.49
CA PHE A 52 36.14 16.86 -46.04
C PHE A 52 35.60 15.59 -45.39
N PHE A 53 35.77 14.46 -46.08
CA PHE A 53 35.35 13.17 -45.56
C PHE A 53 36.47 12.50 -44.76
N ILE A 54 36.12 11.96 -43.60
CA ILE A 54 36.92 10.94 -42.92
C ILE A 54 36.08 9.67 -42.94
N GLU A 55 36.55 8.66 -43.67
CA GLU A 55 35.72 7.50 -44.03
C GLU A 55 34.39 7.96 -44.65
N ASP A 56 33.25 7.58 -44.06
CA ASP A 56 31.90 7.95 -44.54
C ASP A 56 31.30 9.19 -43.84
N GLU A 57 32.05 9.84 -42.93
CA GLU A 57 31.58 10.99 -42.16
C GLU A 57 32.04 12.31 -42.79
N LEU A 58 31.09 13.22 -43.01
CA LEU A 58 31.39 14.57 -43.46
C LEU A 58 31.83 15.41 -42.26
N CYS A 59 33.11 15.75 -42.22
CA CYS A 59 33.69 16.60 -41.19
C CYS A 59 33.82 18.04 -41.68
N GLU A 60 33.63 18.98 -40.76
CA GLU A 60 33.80 20.40 -40.99
C GLU A 60 34.86 20.94 -40.04
N LEU A 61 35.82 21.68 -40.59
CA LEU A 61 36.77 22.49 -39.87
C LEU A 61 36.44 23.95 -40.10
N ILE A 62 36.16 24.68 -39.02
CA ILE A 62 35.69 26.05 -39.05
C ILE A 62 36.76 26.92 -38.40
N LEU A 63 37.25 27.89 -39.17
CA LEU A 63 38.07 28.99 -38.71
C LEU A 63 37.12 30.18 -38.55
N GLU A 64 36.91 30.66 -37.33
CA GLU A 64 36.03 31.79 -37.05
C GLU A 64 36.83 32.97 -36.54
N LYS A 65 36.77 34.11 -37.23
CA LYS A 65 37.45 35.34 -36.81
C LYS A 65 36.48 36.26 -36.08
N LYS A 66 36.75 36.55 -34.80
CA LYS A 66 36.00 37.49 -33.95
C LYS A 66 36.99 38.43 -33.26
N ASP A 67 36.74 39.73 -33.34
CA ASP A 67 37.56 40.78 -32.71
C ASP A 67 39.07 40.68 -33.03
N GLY A 68 39.41 40.26 -34.26
CA GLY A 68 40.79 40.09 -34.71
C GLY A 68 41.48 38.80 -34.24
N VAL A 69 40.78 37.94 -33.50
CA VAL A 69 41.26 36.63 -33.03
C VAL A 69 40.56 35.50 -33.77
N PHE A 70 41.30 34.42 -34.06
CA PHE A 70 40.74 33.22 -34.68
C PHE A 70 40.40 32.14 -33.64
N GLY A 71 39.16 31.66 -33.68
CA GLY A 71 38.71 30.41 -33.08
C GLY A 71 38.74 29.27 -34.10
N TYR A 72 38.90 28.05 -33.59
CA TYR A 72 38.98 26.84 -34.42
C TYR A 72 38.04 25.77 -33.87
N GLU A 73 37.17 25.25 -34.71
CA GLU A 73 36.22 24.19 -34.36
C GLU A 73 36.31 23.06 -35.37
N PHE A 74 36.35 21.82 -34.87
CA PHE A 74 36.19 20.62 -35.67
C PHE A 74 34.90 19.93 -35.25
N ARG A 75 34.00 19.68 -36.20
CA ARG A 75 32.72 19.02 -35.94
C ARG A 75 32.31 18.08 -37.07
N VAL A 76 31.51 17.09 -36.72
CA VAL A 76 30.90 16.17 -37.70
C VAL A 76 29.55 16.72 -38.12
N ASN A 77 29.33 16.92 -39.42
CA ASN A 77 28.06 17.39 -39.93
C ASN A 77 27.06 16.23 -40.04
N LYS A 78 26.19 16.11 -39.03
CA LYS A 78 25.12 15.11 -38.98
C LYS A 78 23.84 15.54 -39.69
N LYS A 79 23.74 16.79 -40.16
CA LYS A 79 22.52 17.38 -40.74
C LYS A 79 22.44 17.19 -42.24
N VAL A 80 23.59 17.26 -42.93
CA VAL A 80 23.67 17.06 -44.38
C VAL A 80 23.26 15.63 -44.74
N ASP A 81 22.63 15.48 -45.90
CA ASP A 81 22.15 14.19 -46.39
C ASP A 81 23.29 13.35 -46.98
N THR A 82 24.08 12.73 -46.11
CA THR A 82 25.09 11.72 -46.49
C THR A 82 24.50 10.31 -46.34
N PRO A 83 24.99 9.30 -47.08
CA PRO A 83 24.55 7.91 -46.91
C PRO A 83 24.60 7.45 -45.45
N ARG A 84 25.64 7.85 -44.70
CA ARG A 84 25.80 7.55 -43.27
C ARG A 84 24.71 8.21 -42.42
N ASN A 85 24.42 9.49 -42.66
CA ASN A 85 23.39 10.22 -41.92
C ASN A 85 21.97 9.67 -42.19
N ARG A 86 21.69 9.13 -43.39
CA ARG A 86 20.42 8.45 -43.68
C ARG A 86 20.22 7.21 -42.81
N VAL A 87 21.24 6.35 -42.72
CA VAL A 87 21.20 5.14 -41.89
C VAL A 87 21.03 5.49 -40.41
N ARG A 88 21.75 6.52 -39.94
CA ARG A 88 21.65 7.04 -38.56
C ARG A 88 20.22 7.47 -38.22
N ARG A 89 19.57 8.27 -39.07
CA ARG A 89 18.19 8.75 -38.85
C ARG A 89 17.17 7.61 -38.74
N VAL A 90 17.30 6.57 -39.56
CA VAL A 90 16.41 5.41 -39.50
C VAL A 90 16.57 4.67 -38.18
N LYS A 91 17.82 4.41 -37.76
CA LYS A 91 18.12 3.74 -36.49
C LYS A 91 17.62 4.56 -35.30
N GLU A 92 17.92 5.86 -35.24
CA GLU A 92 17.44 6.75 -34.19
C GLU A 92 15.91 6.82 -34.13
N GLY A 93 15.25 6.85 -35.29
CA GLY A 93 13.79 6.80 -35.37
C GLY A 93 13.19 5.51 -34.81
N GLN A 94 13.82 4.36 -35.10
CA GLN A 94 13.43 3.07 -34.52
C GLN A 94 13.66 3.04 -33.01
N THR A 95 14.85 3.42 -32.54
CA THR A 95 15.17 3.48 -31.11
C THR A 95 14.21 4.38 -30.34
N ARG A 96 13.84 5.55 -30.90
CA ARG A 96 12.88 6.45 -30.28
C ARG A 96 11.48 5.83 -30.15
N LYS A 97 11.03 5.06 -31.16
CA LYS A 97 9.76 4.33 -31.09
C LYS A 97 9.78 3.25 -30.01
N TYR A 98 10.86 2.46 -29.93
CA TYR A 98 11.01 1.44 -28.88
C TYR A 98 11.07 2.05 -27.49
N MET A 99 11.80 3.15 -27.30
CA MET A 99 11.86 3.89 -26.03
C MET A 99 10.48 4.43 -25.64
N ALA A 100 9.73 5.01 -26.59
CA ALA A 100 8.38 5.50 -26.33
C ALA A 100 7.42 4.37 -25.91
N LEU A 101 7.49 3.21 -26.57
CA LEU A 101 6.71 2.03 -26.21
C LEU A 101 7.07 1.49 -24.82
N LEU A 102 8.36 1.44 -24.48
CA LEU A 102 8.83 0.97 -23.18
C LEU A 102 8.33 1.89 -22.06
N VAL A 103 8.53 3.20 -22.21
CA VAL A 103 8.06 4.19 -21.23
C VAL A 103 6.54 4.15 -21.10
N GLY A 104 5.81 4.08 -22.21
CA GLY A 104 4.34 3.96 -22.21
C GLY A 104 3.85 2.69 -21.50
N GLY A 105 4.52 1.55 -21.73
CA GLY A 105 4.21 0.29 -21.07
C GLY A 105 4.39 0.35 -19.55
N VAL A 106 5.49 0.95 -19.07
CA VAL A 106 5.74 1.11 -17.63
C VAL A 106 4.68 1.98 -16.97
N VAL A 107 4.32 3.11 -17.59
CA VAL A 107 3.27 4.00 -17.07
C VAL A 107 1.92 3.29 -16.99
N LEU A 108 1.57 2.49 -18.00
CA LEU A 108 0.33 1.71 -18.00
C LEU A 108 0.27 0.70 -16.85
N VAL A 109 1.35 -0.05 -16.61
CA VAL A 109 1.41 -1.03 -15.52
C VAL A 109 1.26 -0.35 -14.16
N LEU A 110 1.93 0.79 -13.95
CA LEU A 110 1.82 1.55 -12.70
C LEU A 110 0.40 2.09 -12.48
N ALA A 111 -0.25 2.59 -13.54
CA ALA A 111 -1.65 3.03 -13.45
C ALA A 111 -2.58 1.87 -13.07
N LEU A 112 -2.46 0.72 -13.74
CA LEU A 112 -3.26 -0.47 -13.43
C LEU A 112 -3.04 -0.95 -12.00
N ALA A 113 -1.80 -0.98 -11.53
CA ALA A 113 -1.48 -1.35 -10.14
C ALA A 113 -2.11 -0.37 -9.14
N PHE A 114 -2.01 0.93 -9.37
CA PHE A 114 -2.61 1.95 -8.50
C PHE A 114 -4.14 1.83 -8.42
N PHE A 115 -4.81 1.69 -9.56
CA PHE A 115 -6.26 1.50 -9.60
C PHE A 115 -6.68 0.16 -8.97
N GLY A 116 -5.93 -0.91 -9.23
CA GLY A 116 -6.16 -2.23 -8.63
C GLY A 116 -6.03 -2.20 -7.11
N LEU A 117 -4.99 -1.57 -6.57
CA LEU A 117 -4.79 -1.41 -5.13
C LEU A 117 -5.90 -0.57 -4.48
N ARG A 118 -6.32 0.53 -5.11
CA ARG A 118 -7.44 1.35 -4.61
C ARG A 118 -8.76 0.60 -4.61
N TRP A 119 -9.06 -0.14 -5.67
CA TRP A 119 -10.26 -0.97 -5.74
C TRP A 119 -10.24 -2.06 -4.66
N PHE A 120 -9.11 -2.77 -4.53
CA PHE A 120 -8.94 -3.82 -3.53
C PHE A 120 -9.10 -3.28 -2.10
N GLY A 121 -8.49 -2.13 -1.79
CA GLY A 121 -8.65 -1.47 -0.49
C GLY A 121 -10.11 -1.12 -0.16
N GLN A 122 -10.85 -0.56 -1.12
CA GLN A 122 -12.28 -0.24 -0.91
C GLN A 122 -13.14 -1.48 -0.69
N VAL A 123 -12.87 -2.56 -1.42
CA VAL A 123 -13.58 -3.85 -1.26
C VAL A 123 -13.24 -4.52 0.07
N GLN A 124 -12.00 -4.40 0.53
CA GLN A 124 -11.59 -4.98 1.81
C GLN A 124 -12.16 -4.19 2.99
N GLU A 125 -12.20 -2.86 2.91
CA GLU A 125 -12.82 -2.02 3.93
C GLU A 125 -14.32 -2.31 4.05
N SER A 126 -15.05 -2.44 2.93
CA SER A 126 -16.48 -2.78 2.99
C SER A 126 -16.71 -4.16 3.61
N LYS A 127 -15.90 -5.16 3.25
CA LYS A 127 -15.96 -6.51 3.85
C LYS A 127 -15.65 -6.49 5.35
N ARG A 128 -14.62 -5.76 5.79
CA ARG A 128 -14.25 -5.64 7.21
C ARG A 128 -15.35 -4.94 8.00
N MET A 129 -15.89 -3.85 7.47
CA MET A 129 -16.98 -3.10 8.13
C MET A 129 -18.26 -3.94 8.24
N ALA A 130 -18.59 -4.72 7.21
CA ALA A 130 -19.73 -5.63 7.25
C ALA A 130 -19.54 -6.81 8.22
N SER A 131 -18.30 -7.29 8.41
CA SER A 131 -18.02 -8.41 9.31
C SER A 131 -17.91 -8.02 10.79
N THR A 132 -17.60 -6.76 11.09
CA THR A 132 -17.38 -6.31 12.48
C THR A 132 -18.53 -5.52 13.07
N SER A 133 -19.44 -5.00 12.24
CA SER A 133 -20.50 -4.11 12.69
C SER A 133 -21.79 -4.30 11.90
N ILE A 134 -22.91 -4.13 12.57
CA ILE A 134 -24.21 -4.02 11.90
C ILE A 134 -24.41 -2.55 11.56
N VAL A 135 -24.52 -2.25 10.28
CA VAL A 135 -24.79 -0.91 9.75
C VAL A 135 -26.22 -0.88 9.23
N SER A 136 -27.06 -0.02 9.78
CA SER A 136 -28.38 0.23 9.21
C SER A 136 -28.26 1.11 7.96
N LYS A 137 -29.03 0.80 6.91
CA LYS A 137 -29.03 1.52 5.62
C LYS A 137 -27.61 1.72 5.05
N TYR A 138 -26.94 0.62 4.71
CA TYR A 138 -25.56 0.62 4.20
C TYR A 138 -25.39 1.48 2.94
N SER A 139 -24.64 2.59 3.03
CA SER A 139 -24.19 3.37 1.88
C SER A 139 -22.86 4.09 2.15
N LYS A 140 -22.06 4.35 1.11
CA LYS A 140 -20.80 5.12 1.24
C LYS A 140 -21.04 6.51 1.83
N THR A 141 -22.16 7.14 1.49
CA THR A 141 -22.56 8.46 1.99
C THR A 141 -22.87 8.41 3.48
N ASN A 142 -23.68 7.44 3.92
CA ASN A 142 -24.05 7.27 5.33
C ASN A 142 -22.83 6.96 6.20
N MET A 143 -21.90 6.14 5.71
CA MET A 143 -20.65 5.85 6.42
C MET A 143 -19.77 7.10 6.58
N LYS A 144 -19.71 7.94 5.54
CA LYS A 144 -18.99 9.22 5.62
C LYS A 144 -19.64 10.16 6.63
N LEU A 145 -20.97 10.25 6.61
CA LEU A 145 -21.74 11.08 7.55
C LEU A 145 -21.61 10.57 9.00
N LEU A 146 -21.68 9.27 9.23
CA LEU A 146 -21.43 8.69 10.57
C LEU A 146 -20.02 8.98 11.07
N ALA A 147 -19.03 9.00 10.18
CA ALA A 147 -17.66 9.33 10.55
C ALA A 147 -17.44 10.82 10.86
N SER A 148 -18.18 11.73 10.22
CA SER A 148 -18.02 13.18 10.41
C SER A 148 -18.96 13.79 11.46
N GLU A 149 -20.19 13.28 11.56
CA GLU A 149 -21.29 13.88 12.33
C GLU A 149 -21.92 12.91 13.34
N GLY A 150 -21.47 11.65 13.36
CA GLY A 150 -22.04 10.62 14.21
C GLY A 150 -21.83 10.90 15.71
N LYS A 151 -22.86 10.68 16.51
CA LYS A 151 -22.79 10.69 17.98
C LYS A 151 -22.67 9.28 18.53
N ARG A 152 -21.87 9.12 19.58
CA ARG A 152 -21.68 7.84 20.27
C ARG A 152 -22.80 7.59 21.27
N THR A 153 -23.23 6.34 21.37
CA THR A 153 -24.19 5.80 22.34
C THR A 153 -23.84 4.34 22.62
N ALA A 154 -24.55 3.69 23.54
CA ALA A 154 -24.59 2.24 23.63
C ALA A 154 -25.83 1.69 22.91
N ALA A 155 -25.68 0.52 22.29
CA ALA A 155 -26.75 -0.32 21.80
C ALA A 155 -26.93 -1.51 22.74
N ARG A 156 -28.12 -1.68 23.31
CA ARG A 156 -28.48 -2.81 24.18
C ARG A 156 -29.20 -3.86 23.36
N LEU A 157 -28.74 -5.11 23.44
CA LEU A 157 -29.29 -6.25 22.73
C LEU A 157 -30.44 -6.90 23.51
N HIS A 158 -31.44 -7.38 22.76
CA HIS A 158 -32.62 -8.06 23.26
C HIS A 158 -32.94 -9.29 22.42
N PHE A 159 -33.37 -10.36 23.07
CA PHE A 159 -33.85 -11.56 22.39
C PHE A 159 -35.34 -11.43 22.05
N VAL A 160 -35.68 -11.64 20.79
CA VAL A 160 -37.07 -11.66 20.31
C VAL A 160 -37.32 -12.96 19.56
N GLN A 161 -38.39 -13.66 19.95
CA GLN A 161 -38.87 -14.82 19.21
C GLN A 161 -39.55 -14.33 17.93
N GLY A 162 -39.08 -14.78 16.77
CA GLY A 162 -39.60 -14.36 15.47
C GLY A 162 -41.04 -14.85 15.24
N GLU A 163 -41.70 -14.26 14.24
CA GLU A 163 -43.09 -14.56 13.88
C GLU A 163 -43.28 -16.02 13.40
N LYS A 164 -42.21 -16.66 12.91
CA LYS A 164 -42.23 -18.07 12.48
C LYS A 164 -41.76 -18.99 13.61
N PRO A 165 -42.38 -20.18 13.76
CA PRO A 165 -41.93 -21.18 14.74
C PRO A 165 -40.45 -21.53 14.54
N GLY A 166 -39.63 -21.21 15.54
CA GLY A 166 -38.21 -21.50 15.53
C GLY A 166 -37.30 -20.46 14.88
N GLU A 167 -37.83 -19.29 14.51
CA GLU A 167 -37.02 -18.13 14.14
C GLU A 167 -36.56 -17.39 15.42
N GLN A 168 -35.26 -17.23 15.59
CA GLN A 168 -34.65 -16.49 16.69
C GLN A 168 -34.05 -15.21 16.12
N LYS A 169 -34.41 -14.06 16.69
CA LYS A 169 -33.88 -12.76 16.29
C LYS A 169 -33.28 -12.05 17.49
N ILE A 170 -32.14 -11.39 17.28
CA ILE A 170 -31.61 -10.43 18.24
C ILE A 170 -31.98 -9.05 17.70
N THR A 171 -32.69 -8.28 18.52
CA THR A 171 -32.99 -6.87 18.28
C THR A 171 -32.11 -6.00 19.16
N TYR A 172 -31.98 -4.72 18.83
CA TYR A 172 -31.22 -3.80 19.69
C TYR A 172 -31.85 -2.41 19.78
N THR A 173 -31.59 -1.75 20.90
CA THR A 173 -32.10 -0.43 21.23
C THR A 173 -30.94 0.53 21.51
N LEU A 174 -30.98 1.73 20.93
CA LEU A 174 -29.97 2.77 21.20
C LEU A 174 -30.36 3.58 22.44
N LEU A 175 -29.47 3.66 23.42
CA LEU A 175 -29.76 4.28 24.72
C LEU A 175 -29.75 5.82 24.74
N ALA A 176 -29.30 6.50 23.67
CA ALA A 176 -29.20 7.96 23.60
C ALA A 176 -30.41 8.66 22.94
N VAL A 177 -31.40 7.91 22.47
CA VAL A 177 -32.64 8.48 21.93
C VAL A 177 -33.68 8.35 23.03
N ASP A 178 -34.26 9.48 23.48
CA ASP A 178 -35.28 9.55 24.56
C ASP A 178 -36.51 8.65 24.33
N SER A 179 -36.61 8.05 23.16
CA SER A 179 -37.51 6.97 22.79
C SER A 179 -36.69 5.73 22.44
N ILE A 180 -36.96 4.63 23.16
CA ILE A 180 -36.53 3.27 22.81
C ILE A 180 -37.03 3.01 21.39
N MET A 181 -36.16 3.21 20.39
CA MET A 181 -36.44 2.81 19.03
C MET A 181 -35.83 1.43 18.85
N GLU A 182 -36.66 0.42 18.59
CA GLU A 182 -36.20 -0.85 18.00
C GLU A 182 -35.63 -0.51 16.63
N GLN A 183 -34.31 -0.62 16.49
CA GLN A 183 -33.59 -0.03 15.36
C GLN A 183 -33.01 -1.05 14.37
N GLY A 184 -33.14 -2.34 14.67
CA GLY A 184 -32.80 -3.39 13.72
C GLY A 184 -32.87 -4.78 14.33
N ASP A 185 -33.00 -5.76 13.45
CA ASP A 185 -32.91 -7.19 13.75
C ASP A 185 -31.70 -7.76 13.00
N PHE A 186 -31.05 -8.76 13.57
CA PHE A 186 -30.22 -9.66 12.77
C PHE A 186 -30.60 -11.12 13.02
N VAL A 187 -30.65 -11.86 11.91
CA VAL A 187 -30.92 -13.30 11.92
C VAL A 187 -29.66 -13.99 12.41
N VAL A 188 -29.79 -14.79 13.46
CA VAL A 188 -28.68 -15.61 13.96
C VAL A 188 -28.92 -17.05 13.56
N GLU A 189 -27.84 -17.74 13.21
CA GLU A 189 -27.88 -19.18 13.00
C GLU A 189 -28.32 -19.87 14.30
N LYS A 190 -29.14 -20.92 14.18
CA LYS A 190 -29.60 -21.72 15.31
C LYS A 190 -28.40 -22.48 15.91
N MET A 191 -27.73 -21.85 16.86
CA MET A 191 -26.70 -22.43 17.70
C MET A 191 -27.07 -22.24 19.16
N ASP A 192 -26.73 -23.22 19.99
CA ASP A 192 -26.85 -23.13 21.45
C ASP A 192 -25.45 -23.21 22.08
N PRO A 193 -24.91 -22.12 22.64
CA PRO A 193 -25.52 -20.78 22.75
C PRO A 193 -25.48 -20.00 21.43
N ILE A 194 -26.37 -19.01 21.29
CA ILE A 194 -26.39 -18.07 20.17
C ILE A 194 -25.09 -17.26 20.16
N LEU A 195 -24.38 -17.23 19.04
CA LEU A 195 -23.09 -16.54 18.91
C LEU A 195 -23.25 -15.17 18.24
N LEU A 196 -22.67 -14.15 18.88
CA LEU A 196 -22.54 -12.81 18.32
C LEU A 196 -21.41 -12.76 17.27
N PRO A 197 -21.37 -11.75 16.37
CA PRO A 197 -20.32 -11.61 15.35
C PRO A 197 -18.88 -11.58 15.89
N ASN A 198 -18.72 -11.13 17.13
CA ASN A 198 -17.44 -11.12 17.84
C ASN A 198 -16.99 -12.51 18.33
N GLY A 199 -17.86 -13.53 18.27
CA GLY A 199 -17.61 -14.90 18.71
C GLY A 199 -18.03 -15.20 20.15
N PHE A 200 -18.63 -14.25 20.86
CA PHE A 200 -19.12 -14.42 22.23
C PHE A 200 -20.55 -14.98 22.26
N PRO A 201 -20.93 -15.70 23.32
CA PRO A 201 -22.32 -16.07 23.52
C PRO A 201 -23.14 -14.80 23.80
N PHE A 202 -24.27 -14.68 23.12
CA PHE A 202 -25.26 -13.65 23.40
C PHE A 202 -25.79 -13.79 24.83
N SER A 203 -25.89 -12.67 25.54
CA SER A 203 -26.64 -12.55 26.80
C SER A 203 -27.65 -11.40 26.70
N GLU A 204 -28.83 -11.60 27.29
CA GLU A 204 -29.86 -10.55 27.36
C GLU A 204 -29.32 -9.31 28.07
N GLY A 205 -29.47 -8.15 27.43
CA GLY A 205 -28.97 -6.89 27.95
C GLY A 205 -27.48 -6.63 27.68
N ASP A 206 -26.80 -7.44 26.87
CA ASP A 206 -25.46 -7.12 26.39
C ASP A 206 -25.47 -5.76 25.66
N GLU A 207 -24.48 -4.94 25.96
CA GLU A 207 -24.33 -3.58 25.45
C GLU A 207 -23.02 -3.39 24.70
N PHE A 208 -23.12 -2.72 23.55
CA PHE A 208 -21.99 -2.43 22.67
C PHE A 208 -21.99 -0.97 22.24
N ASP A 209 -20.80 -0.41 21.97
CA ASP A 209 -20.67 0.93 21.42
C ASP A 209 -21.41 1.01 20.08
N ALA A 210 -22.13 2.11 19.92
CA ALA A 210 -22.84 2.42 18.69
C ALA A 210 -22.64 3.88 18.32
N ILE A 211 -22.70 4.15 17.02
CA ILE A 211 -22.64 5.51 16.47
C ILE A 211 -23.89 5.70 15.63
N TYR A 212 -24.62 6.78 15.88
CA TYR A 212 -25.82 7.13 15.12
C TYR A 212 -25.72 8.54 14.58
N LEU A 213 -26.44 8.81 13.50
CA LEU A 213 -26.55 10.15 12.94
C LEU A 213 -27.68 10.92 13.66
N PRO A 214 -27.41 12.08 14.30
CA PRO A 214 -28.45 12.80 15.04
C PRO A 214 -29.59 13.32 14.17
N THR A 215 -29.33 13.59 12.89
CA THR A 215 -30.32 14.07 11.93
C THR A 215 -31.21 12.95 11.37
N ASP A 216 -30.72 11.71 11.34
CA ASP A 216 -31.51 10.50 11.04
C ASP A 216 -30.99 9.31 11.87
N PRO A 217 -31.55 9.06 13.07
CA PRO A 217 -31.12 7.95 13.93
C PRO A 217 -31.29 6.56 13.31
N GLN A 218 -32.07 6.44 12.23
CA GLN A 218 -32.16 5.19 11.46
C GLN A 218 -30.86 4.89 10.70
N VAL A 219 -29.94 5.84 10.60
CA VAL A 219 -28.57 5.65 10.13
C VAL A 219 -27.67 5.52 11.35
N HIS A 220 -27.25 4.30 11.65
CA HIS A 220 -26.40 3.97 12.78
C HIS A 220 -25.54 2.74 12.52
N ARG A 221 -24.61 2.50 13.42
CA ARG A 221 -23.69 1.37 13.41
C ARG A 221 -23.47 0.87 14.83
N VAL A 222 -23.63 -0.43 15.04
CA VAL A 222 -23.29 -1.12 16.30
C VAL A 222 -21.97 -1.87 16.13
N ASP A 223 -21.00 -1.65 17.03
CA ASP A 223 -19.67 -2.26 16.99
C ASP A 223 -19.54 -3.37 18.06
N PHE A 224 -19.70 -4.63 17.63
CA PHE A 224 -19.61 -5.79 18.52
C PHE A 224 -18.20 -6.03 19.10
N PHE A 225 -17.19 -5.31 18.61
CA PHE A 225 -15.81 -5.41 19.08
C PHE A 225 -15.48 -4.36 20.16
N GLN A 226 -16.44 -3.49 20.48
CA GLN A 226 -16.35 -2.47 21.52
C GLN A 226 -17.49 -2.66 22.53
N PRO A 227 -17.44 -3.71 23.37
CA PRO A 227 -18.43 -3.91 24.43
C PRO A 227 -18.31 -2.81 25.49
N THR A 228 -19.43 -2.50 26.15
CA THR A 228 -19.39 -1.65 27.34
C THR A 228 -18.74 -2.40 28.51
N ARG A 229 -18.48 -1.67 29.61
CA ARG A 229 -17.89 -2.25 30.83
C ARG A 229 -18.77 -3.33 31.45
N THR A 230 -20.09 -3.18 31.38
CA THR A 230 -21.07 -4.15 31.92
C THR A 230 -20.97 -5.47 31.16
N THR A 231 -21.03 -5.44 29.83
CA THR A 231 -20.86 -6.60 28.94
C THR A 231 -19.51 -7.28 29.14
N THR A 232 -18.42 -6.51 29.20
CA THR A 232 -17.08 -7.06 29.44
C THR A 232 -16.99 -7.79 30.78
N THR A 233 -17.65 -7.25 31.83
CA THR A 233 -17.71 -7.88 33.15
C THR A 233 -18.50 -9.20 33.11
N THR A 234 -19.60 -9.25 32.35
CA THR A 234 -20.36 -10.47 32.10
C THR A 234 -19.50 -11.55 31.45
N TYR A 235 -18.75 -11.21 30.40
CA TYR A 235 -17.86 -12.17 29.72
C TYR A 235 -16.69 -12.63 30.58
N LEU A 236 -16.11 -11.74 31.40
CA LEU A 236 -15.11 -12.12 32.40
C LEU A 236 -15.66 -13.15 33.40
N ARG A 237 -16.89 -12.92 33.88
CA ARG A 237 -17.57 -13.85 34.78
C ARG A 237 -17.81 -15.21 34.12
N LEU A 238 -18.32 -15.23 32.88
CA LEU A 238 -18.55 -16.47 32.13
C LEU A 238 -17.25 -17.24 31.88
N ALA A 239 -16.19 -16.55 31.47
CA ALA A 239 -14.87 -17.15 31.27
C ALA A 239 -14.32 -17.76 32.56
N THR A 240 -14.44 -17.04 33.69
CA THR A 240 -14.02 -17.54 35.00
C THR A 240 -14.81 -18.77 35.43
N GLN A 241 -16.13 -18.77 35.22
CA GLN A 241 -16.99 -19.91 35.56
C GLN A 241 -16.65 -21.13 34.72
N ALA A 242 -16.43 -20.96 33.41
CA ALA A 242 -16.00 -22.04 32.53
C ALA A 242 -14.63 -22.60 32.94
N GLU A 243 -13.70 -21.73 33.31
CA GLU A 243 -12.36 -22.10 33.79
C GLU A 243 -12.40 -22.89 35.10
N GLN A 244 -13.22 -22.46 36.07
CA GLN A 244 -13.46 -23.17 37.33
C GLN A 244 -14.10 -24.55 37.12
N LYS A 245 -15.10 -24.62 36.24
CA LYS A 245 -15.82 -25.85 35.93
C LYS A 245 -14.89 -26.90 35.31
N ASN A 246 -14.02 -26.49 34.39
CA ASN A 246 -13.22 -27.41 33.59
C ASN A 246 -11.84 -27.72 34.20
N ASN A 247 -11.37 -26.95 35.17
CA ASN A 247 -10.05 -27.12 35.79
C ASN A 247 -10.11 -27.19 37.32
N THR A 248 -10.86 -28.14 37.86
CA THR A 248 -11.17 -28.27 39.31
C THR A 248 -9.96 -28.43 40.24
N ALA A 249 -8.78 -28.74 39.71
CA ALA A 249 -7.54 -28.88 40.49
C ALA A 249 -6.94 -27.54 40.94
N ILE A 250 -7.37 -26.42 40.34
CA ILE A 250 -6.84 -25.08 40.64
C ILE A 250 -7.76 -24.40 41.69
N PRO A 251 -7.21 -23.66 42.68
CA PRO A 251 -8.02 -22.89 43.61
C PRO A 251 -8.89 -21.81 42.92
N PRO A 252 -10.12 -21.53 43.44
CA PRO A 252 -11.04 -20.53 42.89
C PRO A 252 -10.42 -19.16 42.56
N GLU A 253 -9.56 -18.65 43.45
CA GLU A 253 -8.88 -17.35 43.32
C GLU A 253 -7.89 -17.33 42.16
N LYS A 254 -7.20 -18.45 41.92
CA LYS A 254 -6.21 -18.56 40.84
C LYS A 254 -6.86 -18.59 39.46
N HIS A 255 -8.09 -19.08 39.34
CA HIS A 255 -8.85 -19.01 38.08
C HIS A 255 -9.15 -17.57 37.67
N ILE A 256 -9.63 -16.75 38.62
CA ILE A 256 -9.92 -15.32 38.38
C ILE A 256 -8.64 -14.62 37.92
N CYS A 257 -7.53 -14.81 38.65
CA CYS A 257 -6.26 -14.19 38.31
C CYS A 257 -5.75 -14.62 36.92
N ARG A 258 -5.85 -15.90 36.57
CA ARG A 258 -5.46 -16.44 35.26
C ARG A 258 -6.25 -15.80 34.13
N VAL A 259 -7.59 -15.76 34.26
CA VAL A 259 -8.49 -15.20 33.24
C VAL A 259 -8.26 -13.70 33.07
N LEU A 260 -8.14 -12.95 34.16
CA LEU A 260 -7.84 -11.51 34.12
C LEU A 260 -6.48 -11.23 33.49
N THR A 261 -5.44 -11.96 33.87
CA THR A 261 -4.09 -11.81 33.30
C THR A 261 -4.09 -12.09 31.80
N ALA A 262 -4.82 -13.11 31.35
CA ALA A 262 -4.98 -13.39 29.93
C ALA A 262 -5.72 -12.26 29.19
N ALA A 263 -6.80 -11.74 29.75
CA ALA A 263 -7.56 -10.63 29.16
C ALA A 263 -6.74 -9.34 29.08
N GLU A 264 -5.94 -9.03 30.10
CA GLU A 264 -5.04 -7.87 30.11
C GLU A 264 -3.95 -7.99 29.05
N ARG A 265 -3.38 -9.19 28.88
CA ARG A 265 -2.24 -9.41 27.99
C ARG A 265 -2.64 -9.59 26.53
N MET A 266 -3.72 -10.32 26.27
CA MET A 266 -4.16 -10.72 24.93
C MET A 266 -5.39 -9.93 24.44
N GLY A 267 -5.97 -9.10 25.29
CA GLY A 267 -7.23 -8.41 25.04
C GLY A 267 -8.46 -9.25 25.36
N TRP A 268 -9.59 -8.59 25.58
CA TRP A 268 -10.83 -9.22 26.04
C TRP A 268 -11.37 -10.32 25.11
N LEU A 269 -11.07 -10.27 23.81
CA LEU A 269 -11.50 -11.31 22.85
C LEU A 269 -10.98 -12.71 23.21
N CYS A 270 -9.86 -12.81 23.95
CA CYS A 270 -9.35 -14.10 24.39
C CYS A 270 -10.30 -14.81 25.36
N LEU A 271 -11.21 -14.09 26.01
CA LEU A 271 -12.19 -14.64 26.95
C LEU A 271 -13.11 -15.67 26.27
N ALA A 272 -13.38 -15.53 24.98
CA ALA A 272 -14.15 -16.54 24.24
C ALA A 272 -13.45 -17.91 24.23
N ASN A 273 -12.12 -17.96 24.19
CA ASN A 273 -11.37 -19.22 24.31
C ASN A 273 -11.58 -19.89 25.68
N PHE A 274 -11.70 -19.10 26.76
CA PHE A 274 -12.00 -19.63 28.10
C PHE A 274 -13.45 -20.11 28.20
N ILE A 275 -14.40 -19.34 27.66
CA ILE A 275 -15.83 -19.66 27.70
C ILE A 275 -16.12 -20.98 26.97
N PHE A 276 -15.51 -21.20 25.81
CA PHE A 276 -15.74 -22.38 24.96
C PHE A 276 -14.63 -23.44 25.07
N GLN A 277 -13.86 -23.46 26.16
CA GLN A 277 -12.73 -24.38 26.31
C GLN A 277 -13.13 -25.88 26.32
N ASP A 278 -14.40 -26.18 26.59
CA ASP A 278 -14.96 -27.54 26.58
C ASP A 278 -15.52 -27.96 25.20
N LYS A 279 -15.64 -27.02 24.25
CA LYS A 279 -16.22 -27.26 22.93
C LYS A 279 -15.25 -27.91 21.96
N THR A 280 -15.77 -28.72 21.03
CA THR A 280 -14.98 -29.25 19.91
C THR A 280 -14.91 -28.24 18.75
N PRO A 281 -13.93 -28.39 17.83
CA PRO A 281 -13.86 -27.55 16.63
C PRO A 281 -15.11 -27.62 15.73
N GLU A 282 -15.85 -28.72 15.78
CA GLU A 282 -17.11 -28.87 15.04
C GLU A 282 -18.26 -28.08 15.69
N GLU A 283 -18.30 -28.02 17.03
CA GLU A 283 -19.30 -27.23 17.77
C GLU A 283 -19.03 -25.73 17.70
N ASN A 284 -17.77 -25.33 17.73
CA ASN A 284 -17.36 -23.94 17.56
C ASN A 284 -16.00 -23.88 16.87
N ALA A 285 -16.03 -23.63 15.56
CA ALA A 285 -14.83 -23.58 14.72
C ALA A 285 -13.83 -22.50 15.14
N ARG A 286 -14.31 -21.42 15.77
CA ARG A 286 -13.48 -20.26 16.12
C ARG A 286 -12.87 -20.37 17.52
N HIS A 287 -13.68 -20.78 18.50
CA HIS A 287 -13.32 -20.85 19.91
C HIS A 287 -13.71 -22.21 20.48
N ASN A 288 -12.72 -23.03 20.79
CA ASN A 288 -12.86 -24.42 21.23
C ASN A 288 -11.67 -24.85 22.10
N ARG A 289 -11.66 -26.11 22.53
CA ARG A 289 -10.59 -26.73 23.31
C ARG A 289 -9.19 -26.54 22.73
N GLU A 290 -9.04 -26.57 21.39
CA GLU A 290 -7.74 -26.42 20.74
C GLU A 290 -7.28 -24.95 20.73
N SER A 291 -8.21 -24.02 20.50
CA SER A 291 -7.92 -22.58 20.62
C SER A 291 -7.52 -22.19 22.05
N TYR A 292 -8.17 -22.78 23.05
CA TYR A 292 -7.82 -22.61 24.46
C TYR A 292 -6.44 -23.20 24.76
N ALA A 293 -6.18 -24.45 24.33
CA ALA A 293 -4.88 -25.08 24.51
C ALA A 293 -3.78 -24.20 23.89
N ARG A 294 -3.95 -23.73 22.64
CA ARG A 294 -2.98 -22.82 21.99
C ARG A 294 -2.75 -21.53 22.78
N LEU A 295 -3.82 -20.91 23.28
CA LEU A 295 -3.70 -19.73 24.15
C LEU A 295 -2.82 -20.05 25.37
N MET A 296 -3.10 -21.17 26.04
CA MET A 296 -2.40 -21.58 27.25
C MET A 296 -0.99 -22.13 27.02
N HIS A 297 -0.58 -22.39 25.78
CA HIS A 297 0.80 -22.72 25.44
C HIS A 297 1.62 -21.50 24.99
N THR A 298 1.04 -20.30 25.03
CA THR A 298 1.76 -19.06 24.68
C THR A 298 2.81 -18.75 25.76
N PRO A 299 4.12 -18.78 25.46
CA PRO A 299 5.17 -18.72 26.50
C PRO A 299 5.11 -17.45 27.35
N ASP A 300 4.94 -16.29 26.71
CA ASP A 300 4.88 -14.99 27.40
C ASP A 300 3.69 -14.91 28.34
N LEU A 301 2.53 -15.42 27.91
CA LEU A 301 1.32 -15.43 28.72
C LEU A 301 1.48 -16.36 29.93
N MET A 302 2.03 -17.56 29.72
CA MET A 302 2.24 -18.51 30.80
C MET A 302 3.22 -18.01 31.85
N LYS A 303 4.30 -17.35 31.41
CA LYS A 303 5.25 -16.70 32.32
C LYS A 303 4.56 -15.63 33.18
N GLU A 304 3.72 -14.80 32.58
CA GLU A 304 3.00 -13.76 33.32
C GLU A 304 1.98 -14.33 34.30
N ILE A 305 1.24 -15.36 33.88
CA ILE A 305 0.29 -16.11 34.71
C ILE A 305 1.01 -16.70 35.92
N GLN A 306 2.15 -17.40 35.72
CA GLN A 306 2.94 -17.98 36.79
C GLN A 306 3.37 -16.91 37.81
N ASN A 307 4.00 -15.83 37.33
CA ASN A 307 4.52 -14.75 38.18
C ASN A 307 3.44 -14.04 38.99
N ARG A 308 2.25 -13.81 38.40
CA ARG A 308 1.19 -13.01 39.03
C ARG A 308 0.27 -13.81 39.93
N CYS A 309 0.00 -15.07 39.57
CA CYS A 309 -1.11 -15.83 40.14
C CYS A 309 -0.67 -17.09 40.91
N TRP A 310 0.60 -17.53 40.76
CA TRP A 310 1.14 -18.68 41.50
C TRP A 310 2.29 -18.32 42.44
N ASP A 311 3.12 -17.36 42.07
CA ASP A 311 4.29 -16.95 42.85
C ASP A 311 4.00 -15.83 43.88
N ARG A 312 2.71 -15.50 44.07
CA ARG A 312 2.18 -14.60 45.11
C ARG A 312 1.32 -15.37 46.10
#